data_AF-A0A1I4Z6S7-F1
#
_entry.id   AF-A0A1I4Z6S7-F1
#
_cell.length_a   1.000
_cell.length_b   1.000
_cell.length_c   1.000
_cell.angle_alpha   90.00
_cell.angle_beta   90.00
_cell.angle_gamma   90.00
#
_symmetry.space_group_name_H-M   'P 1'
#
loop_
_entity.id
_entity.type
_entity.pdbx_description
1 polymer ?
#
loop_
_entity_poly.entity_id
_entity_poly.type
_entity_poly.pdbx_seq_one_letter_code
_entity_poly.pdbx_strand_id
1 'polypeptide(L)'
;PYAHIDMEGRYRVNFLFDRDDWKLGHESMWLRQARPYAGDTHGQHFPLIAGTEVAVAFEHGDPDRPYIAHALHDSKHPDHVSLRNYKRNVLRTPANNKLRMEDERGQEHVKLSTEHSGKSQLNLGHLVDAQRDKRGEGFELRTDGHGAIRGGSGLFVSADKQPKASGIQLDMEAAIDQLESALSLARSLADAARSSQVTPGDTDSQKRLVAALRGLAQPGILLHAPAGIGVLSPKAVCVSSGGESVGIMAAHNTDLSAGQNITATAEDGISMFANQADLQLKAGKGKVELHAQGNSLHALAKTDIKIESLNGRVEITAPDELVLSCGGAYIRLKDGDIEVGAPGNLYLKTTHVQKIGAASLSTPATPVPAGYSGSYLLKDKTQAPMPFTRYQVTTQQGEVFKGVTDKDGRTMKVHTLLPGELRIEMLNSENWISFSAPPEINYQGVKCTATMDDGAVLQGEFDSENKASFYAFSGGACVKFEIESLDQYTDMPSGTIMILKKLEG
;
A
#
# COMPACT_ATOMS: atom_id res chain seq x y z
N PRO A 1 -40.99 -16.11 -7.43
CA PRO A 1 -41.30 -14.86 -8.17
C PRO A 1 -41.80 -13.81 -7.18
N TYR A 2 -41.40 -12.54 -7.31
CA TYR A 2 -41.92 -11.49 -6.42
C TYR A 2 -43.39 -11.19 -6.71
N ALA A 3 -44.13 -10.74 -5.69
CA ALA A 3 -45.48 -10.22 -5.89
C ALA A 3 -45.43 -8.92 -6.69
N HIS A 4 -46.45 -8.66 -7.51
CA HIS A 4 -46.55 -7.40 -8.25
C HIS A 4 -46.85 -6.25 -7.28
N ILE A 5 -46.13 -5.14 -7.44
CA ILE A 5 -46.21 -3.96 -6.59
C ILE A 5 -46.43 -2.74 -7.48
N ASP A 6 -47.33 -1.84 -7.10
CA ASP A 6 -47.53 -0.59 -7.84
C ASP A 6 -46.50 0.50 -7.46
N MET A 7 -46.62 1.67 -8.10
CA MET A 7 -45.74 2.82 -7.86
C MET A 7 -45.78 3.36 -6.43
N GLU A 8 -46.81 3.00 -5.65
CA GLU A 8 -46.98 3.39 -4.24
C GLU A 8 -46.58 2.27 -3.26
N GLY A 9 -46.06 1.14 -3.76
CA GLY A 9 -45.62 0.03 -2.91
C GLY A 9 -46.77 -0.84 -2.38
N ARG A 10 -47.96 -0.78 -3.00
CA ARG A 10 -49.14 -1.56 -2.66
C ARG A 10 -49.18 -2.88 -3.43
N TYR A 11 -49.95 -3.85 -2.93
CA TYR A 11 -50.07 -5.21 -3.49
C TYR A 11 -51.49 -5.51 -3.91
N ARG A 12 -51.64 -6.46 -4.84
CA ARG A 12 -52.93 -7.14 -5.07
C ARG A 12 -52.93 -8.48 -4.35
N VAL A 13 -54.07 -8.83 -3.78
CA VAL A 13 -54.33 -10.10 -3.09
C VAL A 13 -55.51 -10.82 -3.75
N ASN A 14 -55.54 -12.14 -3.65
CA ASN A 14 -56.74 -12.93 -3.93
C ASN A 14 -57.45 -13.18 -2.59
N PHE A 15 -58.68 -12.70 -2.45
CA PHE A 15 -59.48 -12.92 -1.25
C PHE A 15 -60.11 -14.31 -1.29
N LEU A 16 -59.86 -15.15 -0.29
CA LEU A 16 -60.35 -16.54 -0.28
C LEU A 16 -61.89 -16.68 -0.24
N PHE A 17 -62.60 -15.63 0.15
CA PHE A 17 -64.07 -15.61 0.10
C PHE A 17 -64.60 -15.25 -1.29
N ASP A 18 -63.78 -14.64 -2.14
CA ASP A 18 -64.12 -14.34 -3.53
C ASP A 18 -63.93 -15.61 -4.36
N ARG A 19 -65.00 -16.06 -5.00
CA ARG A 19 -65.05 -17.31 -5.78
C ARG A 19 -65.10 -17.07 -7.28
N ASP A 20 -65.09 -15.81 -7.71
CA ASP A 20 -65.13 -15.47 -9.12
C ASP A 20 -63.77 -15.71 -9.78
N ASP A 21 -63.80 -16.03 -11.07
CA ASP A 21 -62.60 -16.25 -11.87
C ASP A 21 -62.07 -14.92 -12.40
N TRP A 22 -60.97 -14.46 -11.82
CA TRP A 22 -60.28 -13.25 -12.22
C TRP A 22 -59.01 -13.57 -13.02
N LYS A 23 -58.61 -12.65 -13.89
CA LYS A 23 -57.28 -12.69 -14.51
C LYS A 23 -56.23 -12.51 -13.40
N LEU A 24 -55.17 -13.33 -13.44
CA LEU A 24 -54.08 -13.25 -12.45
C LEU A 24 -53.56 -11.82 -12.28
N GLY A 25 -53.52 -11.35 -11.05
CA GLY A 25 -53.11 -10.00 -10.68
C GLY A 25 -54.18 -8.95 -10.88
N HIS A 26 -55.46 -9.29 -11.02
CA HIS A 26 -56.63 -8.38 -11.08
C HIS A 26 -57.73 -8.75 -10.07
N GLU A 27 -57.42 -9.57 -9.08
CA GLU A 27 -58.36 -10.14 -8.09
C GLU A 27 -58.79 -9.14 -7.00
N SER A 28 -58.11 -7.99 -6.90
CA SER A 28 -58.46 -6.94 -5.94
C SER A 28 -57.94 -5.58 -6.37
N MET A 29 -58.39 -4.55 -5.65
CA MET A 29 -57.73 -3.24 -5.65
C MET A 29 -56.33 -3.31 -5.04
N TRP A 30 -55.59 -2.20 -5.09
CA TRP A 30 -54.27 -2.13 -4.50
C TRP A 30 -54.36 -1.91 -2.98
N LEU A 31 -53.80 -2.85 -2.20
CA LEU A 31 -53.79 -2.83 -0.75
C LEU A 31 -52.44 -2.35 -0.21
N ARG A 32 -52.48 -1.49 0.81
CA ARG A 32 -51.28 -1.15 1.59
C ARG A 32 -50.86 -2.34 2.45
N GLN A 33 -49.56 -2.44 2.71
CA GLN A 33 -49.03 -3.38 3.70
C GLN A 33 -48.69 -2.62 4.98
N ALA A 34 -49.28 -3.02 6.10
CA ALA A 34 -48.88 -2.56 7.42
C ALA A 34 -47.46 -3.05 7.71
N ARG A 35 -46.62 -2.14 8.23
CA ARG A 35 -45.20 -2.40 8.48
C ARG A 35 -44.85 -1.99 9.90
N PRO A 36 -43.86 -2.65 10.53
CA PRO A 36 -43.37 -2.25 11.85
C PRO A 36 -42.83 -0.80 11.88
N TYR A 37 -42.30 -0.30 10.77
CA TYR A 37 -41.78 1.06 10.63
C TYR A 37 -41.96 1.55 9.18
N ALA A 38 -42.54 2.73 8.97
CA ALA A 38 -42.83 3.27 7.64
C ALA A 38 -42.90 4.81 7.64
N GLY A 39 -42.42 5.42 6.56
CA GLY A 39 -42.43 6.85 6.26
C GLY A 39 -42.02 7.09 4.80
N ASP A 40 -41.97 8.35 4.37
CA ASP A 40 -41.58 8.76 3.01
C ASP A 40 -40.07 8.62 2.73
N THR A 41 -39.26 8.77 3.78
CA THR A 41 -37.78 8.78 3.76
C THR A 41 -37.16 7.65 4.58
N HIS A 42 -37.98 6.83 5.25
CA HIS A 42 -37.55 5.76 6.17
C HIS A 42 -38.57 4.61 6.23
N GLY A 43 -38.15 3.42 6.65
CA GLY A 43 -39.07 2.31 6.90
C GLY A 43 -38.45 0.92 6.74
N GLN A 44 -39.26 -0.11 6.98
CA GLN A 44 -38.90 -1.52 6.84
C GLN A 44 -39.79 -2.18 5.79
N HIS A 45 -39.28 -2.28 4.55
CA HIS A 45 -40.00 -2.90 3.43
C HIS A 45 -39.26 -4.15 2.95
N PHE A 46 -39.82 -5.33 3.24
CA PHE A 46 -39.42 -6.58 2.60
C PHE A 46 -40.50 -6.99 1.59
N PRO A 47 -40.20 -6.96 0.28
CA PRO A 47 -41.20 -7.28 -0.72
C PRO A 47 -41.76 -8.69 -0.55
N LEU A 48 -43.09 -8.81 -0.58
CA LEU A 48 -43.77 -10.11 -0.55
C LEU A 48 -43.46 -10.91 -1.82
N ILE A 49 -43.47 -12.23 -1.67
CA ILE A 49 -43.33 -13.18 -2.77
C ILE A 49 -44.73 -13.52 -3.29
N ALA A 50 -44.88 -13.68 -4.61
CA ALA A 50 -46.16 -14.07 -5.18
C ALA A 50 -46.63 -15.39 -4.56
N GLY A 51 -47.87 -15.43 -4.09
CA GLY A 51 -48.43 -16.57 -3.36
C GLY A 51 -48.12 -16.59 -1.85
N THR A 52 -47.48 -15.56 -1.29
CA THR A 52 -47.36 -15.41 0.16
C THR A 52 -48.75 -15.25 0.77
N GLU A 53 -49.11 -16.11 1.71
CA GLU A 53 -50.34 -15.97 2.47
C GLU A 53 -50.29 -14.73 3.35
N VAL A 54 -51.36 -13.94 3.34
CA VAL A 54 -51.44 -12.69 4.09
C VAL A 54 -52.77 -12.61 4.84
N ALA A 55 -52.71 -12.07 6.06
CA ALA A 55 -53.90 -11.66 6.80
C ALA A 55 -54.29 -10.24 6.36
N VAL A 56 -55.51 -10.07 5.86
CA VAL A 56 -56.07 -8.76 5.52
C VAL A 56 -56.92 -8.26 6.69
N ALA A 57 -56.70 -7.00 7.08
CA ALA A 57 -57.53 -6.27 8.01
C ALA A 57 -58.16 -5.06 7.31
N PHE A 58 -59.12 -4.44 7.98
CA PHE A 58 -59.95 -3.38 7.42
C PHE A 58 -59.92 -2.18 8.36
N GLU A 59 -59.63 -1.00 7.83
CA GLU A 59 -59.56 0.21 8.65
C GLU A 59 -60.91 0.49 9.32
N HIS A 60 -60.93 0.54 10.66
CA HIS A 60 -62.16 0.68 11.45
C HIS A 60 -63.24 -0.39 11.15
N GLY A 61 -62.85 -1.53 10.58
CA GLY A 61 -63.79 -2.58 10.15
C GLY A 61 -64.52 -2.29 8.84
N ASP A 62 -64.09 -1.28 8.07
CA ASP A 62 -64.67 -0.90 6.78
C ASP A 62 -64.18 -1.83 5.63
N PRO A 63 -65.03 -2.70 5.06
CA PRO A 63 -64.66 -3.62 3.99
C PRO A 63 -64.09 -2.93 2.74
N ASP A 64 -64.43 -1.66 2.51
CA ASP A 64 -63.95 -0.88 1.36
C ASP A 64 -62.53 -0.33 1.56
N ARG A 65 -61.95 -0.50 2.76
CA ARG A 65 -60.61 -0.02 3.12
C ARG A 65 -59.69 -1.14 3.63
N PRO A 66 -59.43 -2.18 2.81
CA PRO A 66 -58.56 -3.28 3.18
C PRO A 66 -57.08 -2.89 3.19
N TYR A 67 -56.31 -3.53 4.07
CA TYR A 67 -54.86 -3.50 4.08
C TYR A 67 -54.29 -4.84 4.56
N ILE A 68 -53.11 -5.21 4.06
CA ILE A 68 -52.38 -6.39 4.51
C ILE A 68 -51.83 -6.10 5.90
N ALA A 69 -52.28 -6.83 6.92
CA ALA A 69 -51.84 -6.67 8.30
C ALA A 69 -50.57 -7.48 8.60
N HIS A 70 -50.50 -8.73 8.13
CA HIS A 70 -49.39 -9.65 8.39
C HIS A 70 -49.16 -10.58 7.19
N ALA A 71 -47.91 -11.03 7.02
CA ALA A 71 -47.59 -12.22 6.23
C ALA A 71 -47.61 -13.45 7.13
N LEU A 72 -48.11 -14.57 6.61
CA LEU A 72 -48.23 -15.82 7.34
C LEU A 72 -47.30 -16.88 6.74
N HIS A 73 -46.82 -17.77 7.60
CA HIS A 73 -46.17 -19.01 7.19
C HIS A 73 -47.21 -20.14 7.23
N ASP A 74 -47.00 -21.17 6.43
CA ASP A 74 -47.92 -22.29 6.29
C ASP A 74 -47.16 -23.64 6.27
N SER A 75 -47.86 -24.74 6.08
CA SER A 75 -47.25 -26.09 6.06
C SER A 75 -46.34 -26.36 4.86
N LYS A 76 -46.55 -25.66 3.73
CA LYS A 76 -45.70 -25.68 2.54
C LYS A 76 -44.56 -24.67 2.63
N HIS A 77 -44.75 -23.58 3.37
CA HIS A 77 -43.78 -22.51 3.59
C HIS A 77 -43.53 -22.29 5.10
N PRO A 78 -42.87 -23.24 5.79
CA PRO A 78 -42.68 -23.17 7.23
C PRO A 78 -41.71 -22.05 7.65
N ASP A 79 -41.84 -21.61 8.90
CA ASP A 79 -40.92 -20.67 9.51
C ASP A 79 -39.47 -21.21 9.53
N HIS A 80 -38.51 -20.29 9.48
CA HIS A 80 -37.09 -20.59 9.56
C HIS A 80 -36.62 -20.93 10.99
N VAL A 81 -37.37 -20.51 12.01
CA VAL A 81 -37.11 -20.85 13.40
C VAL A 81 -38.15 -21.87 13.88
N SER A 82 -37.67 -23.00 14.37
CA SER A 82 -38.48 -24.12 14.85
C SER A 82 -37.88 -24.69 16.13
N LEU A 83 -38.51 -25.72 16.71
CA LEU A 83 -37.97 -26.43 17.88
C LEU A 83 -36.51 -26.91 17.66
N ARG A 84 -36.10 -27.20 16.41
CA ARG A 84 -34.74 -27.68 16.09
C ARG A 84 -33.66 -26.58 16.16
N ASN A 85 -34.05 -25.32 16.33
CA ASN A 85 -33.18 -24.15 16.33
C ASN A 85 -33.80 -22.98 17.11
N TYR A 86 -34.46 -23.27 18.24
CA TYR A 86 -35.30 -22.32 18.96
C TYR A 86 -34.54 -21.16 19.63
N LYS A 87 -33.21 -21.20 19.70
CA LYS A 87 -32.34 -20.11 20.20
C LYS A 87 -31.79 -19.22 19.08
N ARG A 88 -32.26 -19.43 17.84
CA ARG A 88 -31.79 -18.70 16.67
C ARG A 88 -32.76 -17.60 16.30
N ASN A 89 -32.20 -16.43 16.05
CA ASN A 89 -32.87 -15.30 15.43
C ASN A 89 -32.36 -15.17 13.98
N VAL A 90 -33.26 -15.01 13.01
CA VAL A 90 -32.85 -14.92 11.60
C VAL A 90 -33.75 -13.98 10.80
N LEU A 91 -33.11 -13.03 10.11
CA LEU A 91 -33.68 -12.28 9.00
C LEU A 91 -33.09 -12.87 7.73
N ARG A 92 -33.94 -13.37 6.83
CA ARG A 92 -33.50 -14.06 5.60
C ARG A 92 -34.35 -13.66 4.40
N THR A 93 -33.69 -13.34 3.28
CA THR A 93 -34.35 -13.08 2.00
C THR A 93 -34.42 -14.35 1.15
N PRO A 94 -35.26 -14.39 0.08
CA PRO A 94 -35.34 -15.54 -0.82
C PRO A 94 -34.01 -15.91 -1.50
N ALA A 95 -33.17 -14.92 -1.79
CA ALA A 95 -31.82 -15.12 -2.33
C ALA A 95 -30.80 -15.57 -1.27
N ASN A 96 -31.27 -15.92 -0.06
CA ASN A 96 -30.46 -16.37 1.06
C ASN A 96 -29.50 -15.30 1.62
N ASN A 97 -29.76 -14.02 1.38
CA ASN A 97 -29.13 -12.95 2.16
C ASN A 97 -29.66 -13.07 3.58
N LYS A 98 -28.77 -13.09 4.57
CA LYS A 98 -29.13 -13.38 5.96
C LYS A 98 -28.37 -12.55 6.96
N LEU A 99 -29.09 -12.14 7.99
CA LEU A 99 -28.56 -11.76 9.29
C LEU A 99 -29.06 -12.81 10.29
N ARG A 100 -28.16 -13.56 10.89
CA ARG A 100 -28.44 -14.63 11.85
C ARG A 100 -27.74 -14.35 13.16
N MET A 101 -28.45 -14.49 14.27
CA MET A 101 -27.91 -14.40 15.64
C MET A 101 -28.28 -15.69 16.38
N GLU A 102 -27.30 -16.35 16.98
CA GLU A 102 -27.48 -17.57 17.79
C GLU A 102 -27.24 -17.23 19.26
N ASP A 103 -28.21 -17.55 20.11
CA ASP A 103 -28.18 -17.23 21.55
C ASP A 103 -27.89 -18.45 22.44
N GLU A 104 -27.50 -19.59 21.86
CA GLU A 104 -26.98 -20.73 22.61
C GLU A 104 -25.80 -20.29 23.50
N ARG A 105 -25.93 -20.49 24.81
CA ARG A 105 -25.00 -19.90 25.78
C ARG A 105 -23.62 -20.56 25.66
N GLY A 106 -22.58 -19.74 25.56
CA GLY A 106 -21.21 -20.18 25.28
C GLY A 106 -20.94 -20.58 23.82
N GLN A 107 -21.93 -20.45 22.94
CA GLN A 107 -21.83 -20.70 21.49
C GLN A 107 -22.46 -19.56 20.69
N GLU A 108 -22.52 -18.37 21.29
CA GLU A 108 -23.14 -17.21 20.69
C GLU A 108 -22.39 -16.78 19.43
N HIS A 109 -23.14 -16.45 18.38
CA HIS A 109 -22.53 -15.94 17.16
C HIS A 109 -23.48 -15.08 16.33
N VAL A 110 -22.91 -14.17 15.55
CA VAL A 110 -23.60 -13.36 14.55
C VAL A 110 -23.04 -13.68 13.17
N LYS A 111 -23.94 -13.84 12.19
CA LYS A 111 -23.58 -14.10 10.79
C LYS A 111 -24.35 -13.15 9.88
N LEU A 112 -23.62 -12.34 9.14
CA LEU A 112 -24.11 -11.58 7.99
C LEU A 112 -23.58 -12.22 6.71
N SER A 113 -24.47 -12.62 5.80
CA SER A 113 -24.07 -13.41 4.62
C SER A 113 -24.94 -13.12 3.41
N THR A 114 -24.31 -13.15 2.23
CA THR A 114 -24.95 -13.34 0.92
C THR A 114 -24.43 -14.63 0.28
N GLU A 115 -25.09 -15.17 -0.75
CA GLU A 115 -24.56 -16.30 -1.55
C GLU A 115 -23.60 -15.82 -2.65
N HIS A 116 -23.65 -14.54 -3.01
CA HIS A 116 -22.80 -13.98 -4.07
C HIS A 116 -21.31 -14.11 -3.73
N SER A 117 -20.49 -14.25 -4.78
CA SER A 117 -19.03 -14.41 -4.70
C SER A 117 -18.60 -15.53 -3.74
N GLY A 118 -19.21 -16.72 -3.90
CA GLY A 118 -18.84 -17.90 -3.11
C GLY A 118 -19.24 -17.85 -1.64
N LYS A 119 -20.32 -17.13 -1.35
CA LYS A 119 -20.80 -16.67 -0.02
C LYS A 119 -19.87 -15.68 0.68
N SER A 120 -20.03 -14.41 0.37
CA SER A 120 -19.39 -13.31 1.11
C SER A 120 -20.03 -13.12 2.49
N GLN A 121 -19.22 -13.13 3.56
CA GLN A 121 -19.70 -13.22 4.94
C GLN A 121 -18.85 -12.45 5.94
N LEU A 122 -19.52 -11.88 6.94
CA LEU A 122 -18.95 -11.51 8.23
C LEU A 122 -19.53 -12.46 9.29
N ASN A 123 -18.66 -13.21 9.97
CA ASN A 123 -19.04 -14.09 11.07
C ASN A 123 -18.32 -13.64 12.36
N LEU A 124 -19.04 -13.55 13.48
CA LEU A 124 -18.52 -13.09 14.79
C LEU A 124 -18.89 -14.12 15.88
N GLY A 125 -17.98 -14.41 16.80
CA GLY A 125 -18.20 -15.30 17.95
C GLY A 125 -17.83 -16.76 17.69
N HIS A 126 -18.74 -17.68 17.97
CA HIS A 126 -18.59 -19.12 17.76
C HIS A 126 -18.98 -19.52 16.33
N LEU A 127 -18.00 -19.61 15.42
CA LEU A 127 -18.26 -19.86 14.00
C LEU A 127 -18.55 -21.34 13.77
N VAL A 128 -19.69 -21.62 13.13
CA VAL A 128 -20.12 -22.98 12.77
C VAL A 128 -20.28 -23.16 11.27
N ASP A 129 -20.10 -24.40 10.80
CA ASP A 129 -20.39 -24.80 9.44
C ASP A 129 -21.90 -25.05 9.18
N ALA A 130 -22.23 -25.76 8.09
CA ALA A 130 -23.62 -26.07 7.75
C ALA A 130 -24.24 -27.14 8.67
N GLN A 131 -23.42 -28.05 9.20
CA GLN A 131 -23.75 -29.12 10.14
C GLN A 131 -23.88 -28.62 11.57
N ARG A 132 -23.47 -27.36 11.82
CA ARG A 132 -23.37 -26.70 13.12
C ARG A 132 -22.14 -27.12 13.91
N ASP A 133 -21.19 -27.77 13.26
CA ASP A 133 -19.92 -28.08 13.89
C ASP A 133 -19.05 -26.82 13.94
N LYS A 134 -18.34 -26.64 15.06
CA LYS A 134 -17.45 -25.51 15.27
C LYS A 134 -16.33 -25.55 14.24
N ARG A 135 -16.17 -24.46 13.48
CA ARG A 135 -15.09 -24.27 12.49
C ARG A 135 -14.13 -23.14 12.83
N GLY A 136 -14.43 -22.33 13.84
CA GLY A 136 -13.55 -21.25 14.30
C GLY A 136 -14.13 -20.43 15.44
N GLU A 137 -13.32 -19.51 15.98
CA GLU A 137 -13.70 -18.52 16.99
C GLU A 137 -13.11 -17.15 16.67
N GLY A 138 -13.78 -16.09 17.11
CA GLY A 138 -13.35 -14.71 16.90
C GLY A 138 -14.16 -14.06 15.80
N PHE A 139 -13.50 -13.52 14.77
CA PHE A 139 -14.17 -12.97 13.60
C PHE A 139 -13.60 -13.55 12.32
N GLU A 140 -14.44 -13.65 11.29
CA GLU A 140 -14.05 -14.00 9.93
C GLU A 140 -14.74 -13.06 8.96
N LEU A 141 -13.96 -12.34 8.16
CA LEU A 141 -14.41 -11.66 6.95
C LEU A 141 -13.93 -12.49 5.76
N ARG A 142 -14.85 -13.09 5.01
CA ARG A 142 -14.51 -13.97 3.88
C ARG A 142 -15.32 -13.69 2.61
N THR A 143 -14.71 -13.96 1.47
CA THR A 143 -15.33 -13.97 0.13
C THR A 143 -14.45 -14.78 -0.82
N ASP A 144 -15.04 -15.36 -1.87
CA ASP A 144 -14.28 -15.95 -2.99
C ASP A 144 -13.99 -14.88 -4.07
N GLY A 145 -14.59 -13.69 -3.94
CA GLY A 145 -14.32 -12.53 -4.79
C GLY A 145 -13.17 -11.66 -4.27
N HIS A 146 -13.16 -10.40 -4.66
CA HIS A 146 -12.20 -9.42 -4.16
C HIS A 146 -12.57 -8.96 -2.74
N GLY A 147 -11.56 -8.82 -1.88
CA GLY A 147 -11.66 -8.15 -0.59
C GLY A 147 -10.93 -6.81 -0.61
N ALA A 148 -11.51 -5.79 -0.01
CA ALA A 148 -10.87 -4.49 0.18
C ALA A 148 -11.13 -4.00 1.61
N ILE A 149 -10.06 -3.56 2.28
CA ILE A 149 -10.12 -2.87 3.57
C ILE A 149 -9.49 -1.50 3.37
N ARG A 150 -10.26 -0.43 3.57
CA ARG A 150 -9.82 0.94 3.34
C ARG A 150 -10.12 1.80 4.57
N GLY A 151 -9.08 2.33 5.19
CA GLY A 151 -9.17 3.35 6.23
C GLY A 151 -8.51 4.63 5.73
N GLY A 152 -9.31 5.66 5.42
CA GLY A 152 -8.80 6.94 4.89
C GLY A 152 -7.88 7.70 5.87
N SER A 153 -7.95 7.35 7.16
CA SER A 153 -7.08 7.88 8.22
C SER A 153 -6.00 6.88 8.66
N GLY A 154 -5.80 5.79 7.91
CA GLY A 154 -4.83 4.73 8.21
C GLY A 154 -5.48 3.41 8.65
N LEU A 155 -4.65 2.38 8.79
CA LEU A 155 -5.04 1.03 9.21
C LEU A 155 -4.11 0.51 10.31
N PHE A 156 -4.69 0.10 11.44
CA PHE A 156 -3.98 -0.62 12.49
C PHE A 156 -4.43 -2.07 12.49
N VAL A 157 -3.50 -2.99 12.24
CA VAL A 157 -3.74 -4.44 12.29
C VAL A 157 -2.87 -5.02 13.39
N SER A 158 -3.53 -5.50 14.45
CA SER A 158 -2.85 -5.93 15.67
C SER A 158 -3.33 -7.29 16.15
N ALA A 159 -2.38 -8.08 16.65
CA ALA A 159 -2.63 -9.29 17.44
C ALA A 159 -2.46 -9.05 18.96
N ASP A 160 -2.38 -7.78 19.38
CA ASP A 160 -2.39 -7.39 20.79
C ASP A 160 -3.76 -7.63 21.38
N LYS A 161 -3.80 -8.27 22.55
CA LYS A 161 -5.06 -8.58 23.20
C LYS A 161 -5.58 -7.33 23.92
N GLN A 162 -6.77 -6.87 23.53
CA GLN A 162 -7.54 -5.87 24.27
C GLN A 162 -8.81 -6.51 24.86
N PRO A 163 -8.77 -7.04 26.10
CA PRO A 163 -9.88 -7.78 26.69
C PRO A 163 -11.16 -6.95 26.74
N LYS A 164 -12.28 -7.53 26.29
CA LYS A 164 -13.61 -6.89 26.35
C LYS A 164 -13.67 -5.50 25.70
N ALA A 165 -12.78 -5.20 24.76
CA ALA A 165 -12.62 -3.86 24.19
C ALA A 165 -12.47 -2.76 25.27
N SER A 166 -11.83 -3.08 26.40
CA SER A 166 -11.56 -2.11 27.47
C SER A 166 -10.33 -1.27 27.11
N GLY A 167 -10.55 -0.21 26.31
CA GLY A 167 -9.53 0.72 25.85
C GLY A 167 -10.03 1.51 24.64
N ILE A 168 -9.14 2.28 24.01
CA ILE A 168 -9.46 2.97 22.76
C ILE A 168 -9.25 2.02 21.57
N GLN A 169 -9.96 2.26 20.47
CA GLN A 169 -9.85 1.43 19.25
C GLN A 169 -8.42 1.34 18.71
N LEU A 170 -7.64 2.42 18.87
CA LEU A 170 -6.27 2.57 18.39
C LEU A 170 -5.25 2.47 19.52
N ASP A 171 -5.53 1.66 20.54
CA ASP A 171 -4.57 1.38 21.60
C ASP A 171 -3.41 0.57 21.02
N MET A 172 -2.24 1.21 20.93
CA MET A 172 -1.10 0.71 20.17
C MET A 172 0.22 0.89 20.92
N GLU A 173 0.19 1.05 22.24
CA GLU A 173 1.36 1.32 23.09
C GLU A 173 2.51 0.33 22.80
N ALA A 174 2.23 -0.98 22.84
CA ALA A 174 3.22 -2.01 22.54
C ALA A 174 3.81 -1.90 21.12
N ALA A 175 2.99 -1.55 20.12
CA ALA A 175 3.44 -1.37 18.75
C ALA A 175 4.33 -0.13 18.60
N ILE A 176 4.03 0.95 19.33
CA ILE A 176 4.83 2.17 19.34
C ILE A 176 6.17 1.93 20.05
N ASP A 177 6.19 1.20 21.16
CA ASP A 177 7.42 0.84 21.86
C ASP A 177 8.38 0.05 20.94
N GLN A 178 7.83 -0.87 20.12
CA GLN A 178 8.63 -1.61 19.13
C GLN A 178 9.17 -0.69 18.02
N LEU A 179 8.35 0.22 17.51
CA LEU A 179 8.79 1.21 16.51
C LEU A 179 9.89 2.13 17.05
N GLU A 180 9.75 2.62 18.28
CA GLU A 180 10.75 3.46 18.94
C GLU A 180 12.05 2.71 19.23
N SER A 181 11.95 1.46 19.66
CA SER A 181 13.10 0.58 19.89
C SER A 181 13.88 0.33 18.59
N ALA A 182 13.17 0.04 17.50
CA ALA A 182 13.78 -0.14 16.19
C ALA A 182 14.47 1.14 15.67
N LEU A 183 13.83 2.30 15.85
CA LEU A 183 14.42 3.59 15.48
C LEU A 183 15.68 3.90 16.32
N SER A 184 15.66 3.59 17.61
CA SER A 184 16.81 3.79 18.50
C SER A 184 18.00 2.93 18.09
N LEU A 185 17.76 1.66 17.74
CA LEU A 185 18.79 0.77 17.18
C LEU A 185 19.36 1.33 15.87
N ALA A 186 18.50 1.76 14.94
CA ALA A 186 18.94 2.33 13.66
C ALA A 186 19.83 3.58 13.86
N ARG A 187 19.48 4.46 14.81
CA ARG A 187 20.30 5.63 15.16
C ARG A 187 21.65 5.26 15.74
N SER A 188 21.68 4.33 16.69
CA SER A 188 22.93 3.88 17.31
C SER A 188 23.89 3.27 16.27
N LEU A 189 23.37 2.49 15.32
CA LEU A 189 24.18 1.91 14.24
C LEU A 189 24.63 2.99 13.23
N ALA A 190 23.79 3.97 12.93
CA ALA A 190 24.16 5.12 12.10
C ALA A 190 25.28 5.96 12.74
N ASP A 191 25.27 6.15 14.06
CA ASP A 191 26.35 6.83 14.80
C ASP A 191 27.67 6.04 14.76
N ALA A 192 27.61 4.72 14.91
CA ALA A 192 28.77 3.84 14.77
C ALA A 192 29.35 3.91 13.34
N ALA A 193 28.49 3.85 12.31
CA ALA A 193 28.90 3.99 10.92
C ALA A 193 29.59 5.34 10.66
N ARG A 194 29.02 6.45 11.15
CA ARG A 194 29.64 7.78 11.04
C ARG A 194 31.02 7.85 11.68
N SER A 195 31.16 7.27 12.88
CA SER A 195 32.43 7.23 13.62
C SER A 195 33.51 6.42 12.89
N SER A 196 33.10 5.44 12.09
CA SER A 196 33.98 4.64 11.22
C SER A 196 34.08 5.16 9.77
N GLN A 197 33.60 6.37 9.48
CA GLN A 197 33.59 6.97 8.14
C GLN A 197 32.88 6.11 7.09
N VAL A 198 31.85 5.35 7.50
CA VAL A 198 30.97 4.57 6.63
C VAL A 198 29.68 5.36 6.38
N THR A 199 29.11 5.24 5.19
CA THR A 199 27.80 5.84 4.87
C THR A 199 26.73 5.30 5.83
N PRO A 200 26.08 6.16 6.64
CA PRO A 200 25.06 5.73 7.59
C PRO A 200 23.72 5.46 6.89
N GLY A 201 22.87 4.66 7.53
CA GLY A 201 21.47 4.50 7.09
C GLY A 201 20.65 5.78 7.28
N ASP A 202 19.61 5.93 6.46
CA ASP A 202 18.69 7.07 6.51
C ASP A 202 17.70 6.97 7.69
N THR A 203 18.12 7.50 8.83
CA THR A 203 17.32 7.51 10.05
C THR A 203 16.23 8.59 10.07
N ASP A 204 16.31 9.58 9.19
CA ASP A 204 15.36 10.69 9.15
C ASP A 204 14.03 10.24 8.57
N SER A 205 14.06 9.42 7.51
CA SER A 205 12.86 8.79 6.94
C SER A 205 12.18 7.86 7.94
N GLN A 206 12.95 7.08 8.69
CA GLN A 206 12.41 6.22 9.75
C GLN A 206 11.81 7.04 10.90
N LYS A 207 12.41 8.18 11.26
CA LYS A 207 11.84 9.11 12.25
C LYS A 207 10.50 9.69 11.79
N ARG A 208 10.39 10.10 10.52
CA ARG A 208 9.11 10.56 9.92
C ARG A 208 8.06 9.46 9.96
N LEU A 209 8.43 8.22 9.63
CA LEU A 209 7.53 7.07 9.68
C LEU A 209 6.97 6.83 11.10
N VAL A 210 7.82 6.86 12.13
CA VAL A 210 7.36 6.71 13.52
C VAL A 210 6.36 7.82 13.92
N ALA A 211 6.62 9.07 13.50
CA ALA A 211 5.71 10.18 13.77
C ALA A 211 4.37 10.01 13.04
N ALA A 212 4.39 9.55 11.78
CA ALA A 212 3.19 9.30 10.97
C ALA A 212 2.32 8.16 11.51
N LEU A 213 2.94 7.08 12.00
CA LEU A 213 2.23 5.89 12.48
C LEU A 213 1.77 6.01 13.94
N ARG A 214 2.34 6.92 14.74
CA ARG A 214 1.89 7.16 16.12
C ARG A 214 0.46 7.64 16.14
N GLY A 215 -0.43 6.85 16.74
CA GLY A 215 -1.87 7.12 16.73
C GLY A 215 -2.48 7.19 15.33
N LEU A 216 -1.78 6.67 14.31
CA LEU A 216 -2.08 6.89 12.89
C LEU A 216 -2.33 8.37 12.55
N ALA A 217 -1.43 9.26 13.00
CA ALA A 217 -1.51 10.70 12.73
C ALA A 217 -1.52 11.04 11.23
N GLN A 218 -1.04 10.13 10.37
CA GLN A 218 -1.12 10.18 8.92
C GLN A 218 -1.64 8.82 8.39
N PRO A 219 -2.18 8.76 7.15
CA PRO A 219 -2.77 7.55 6.58
C PRO A 219 -1.73 6.49 6.21
N GLY A 220 -1.18 5.83 7.23
CA GLY A 220 -0.27 4.70 7.11
C GLY A 220 -0.90 3.36 7.53
N ILE A 221 -0.11 2.30 7.45
CA ILE A 221 -0.48 0.98 7.97
C ILE A 221 0.53 0.58 9.04
N LEU A 222 0.04 0.21 10.21
CA LEU A 222 0.84 -0.37 11.29
C LEU A 222 0.41 -1.83 11.51
N LEU A 223 1.34 -2.76 11.27
CA LEU A 223 1.16 -4.19 11.51
C LEU A 223 1.97 -4.57 12.75
N HIS A 224 1.33 -5.08 13.80
CA HIS A 224 2.00 -5.49 15.02
C HIS A 224 1.46 -6.82 15.55
N ALA A 225 2.38 -7.69 15.98
CA ALA A 225 2.02 -8.94 16.63
C ALA A 225 3.10 -9.34 17.64
N PRO A 226 2.75 -9.61 18.91
CA PRO A 226 3.72 -9.91 19.96
C PRO A 226 4.45 -11.26 19.78
N ALA A 227 3.89 -12.16 18.96
CA ALA A 227 4.46 -13.48 18.67
C ALA A 227 5.08 -13.58 17.26
N GLY A 228 5.30 -12.45 16.59
CA GLY A 228 5.92 -12.39 15.26
C GLY A 228 4.91 -12.25 14.10
N ILE A 229 5.43 -11.88 12.93
CA ILE A 229 4.68 -11.65 11.70
C ILE A 229 5.30 -12.49 10.58
N GLY A 230 4.47 -13.27 9.87
CA GLY A 230 4.88 -14.02 8.68
C GLY A 230 4.33 -13.39 7.40
N VAL A 231 5.21 -13.09 6.44
CA VAL A 231 4.84 -12.60 5.10
C VAL A 231 5.36 -13.59 4.08
N LEU A 232 4.46 -14.40 3.51
CA LEU A 232 4.82 -15.55 2.67
C LEU A 232 4.02 -15.54 1.37
N SER A 233 4.66 -15.99 0.29
CA SER A 233 4.02 -16.26 -1.00
C SER A 233 4.81 -17.33 -1.75
N PRO A 234 4.15 -18.26 -2.46
CA PRO A 234 4.83 -19.15 -3.40
C PRO A 234 5.33 -18.39 -4.66
N LYS A 235 4.96 -17.12 -4.79
CA LYS A 235 5.41 -16.20 -5.84
C LYS A 235 6.20 -15.05 -5.22
N ALA A 236 6.53 -14.05 -6.03
CA ALA A 236 7.26 -12.88 -5.58
C ALA A 236 6.57 -12.16 -4.41
N VAL A 237 7.38 -11.72 -3.45
CA VAL A 237 7.04 -10.75 -2.41
C VAL A 237 7.88 -9.50 -2.68
N CYS A 238 7.26 -8.32 -2.66
CA CYS A 238 7.92 -7.04 -2.92
C CYS A 238 7.74 -6.12 -1.72
N VAL A 239 8.83 -5.52 -1.24
CA VAL A 239 8.83 -4.44 -0.26
C VAL A 239 9.55 -3.27 -0.90
N SER A 240 8.82 -2.18 -1.16
CA SER A 240 9.35 -1.02 -1.86
C SER A 240 8.84 0.27 -1.22
N SER A 241 9.65 1.32 -1.35
CA SER A 241 9.28 2.68 -1.01
C SER A 241 9.70 3.58 -2.18
N GLY A 242 8.75 4.36 -2.70
CA GLY A 242 8.95 5.12 -3.94
C GLY A 242 9.64 6.48 -3.74
N GLY A 243 9.60 7.03 -2.54
CA GLY A 243 10.15 8.37 -2.26
C GLY A 243 10.95 8.47 -0.96
N GLU A 244 11.12 7.36 -0.24
CA GLU A 244 11.80 7.29 1.07
C GLU A 244 12.53 5.94 1.20
N SER A 245 13.25 5.72 2.30
CA SER A 245 14.05 4.50 2.52
C SER A 245 13.25 3.31 3.07
N VAL A 246 13.61 2.09 2.66
CA VAL A 246 13.19 0.84 3.32
C VAL A 246 14.16 0.51 4.45
N GLY A 247 13.65 0.46 5.69
CA GLY A 247 14.42 0.06 6.88
C GLY A 247 14.15 -1.38 7.29
N ILE A 248 15.21 -2.13 7.60
CA ILE A 248 15.12 -3.48 8.19
C ILE A 248 15.96 -3.48 9.47
N MET A 249 15.31 -3.64 10.62
CA MET A 249 15.95 -3.59 11.93
C MET A 249 15.69 -4.90 12.67
N ALA A 250 16.75 -5.47 13.24
CA ALA A 250 16.70 -6.65 14.09
C ALA A 250 17.64 -6.46 15.28
N ALA A 251 17.15 -6.71 16.50
CA ALA A 251 18.00 -6.67 17.69
C ALA A 251 19.02 -7.84 17.75
N HIS A 252 18.78 -8.88 16.95
CA HIS A 252 19.66 -10.03 16.77
C HIS A 252 20.19 -10.05 15.34
N ASN A 253 19.91 -11.11 14.57
CA ASN A 253 20.40 -11.27 13.21
C ASN A 253 19.39 -10.76 12.18
N THR A 254 19.91 -10.24 11.08
CA THR A 254 19.18 -10.14 9.81
C THR A 254 19.73 -11.23 8.88
N ASP A 255 18.99 -12.33 8.74
CA ASP A 255 19.41 -13.47 7.92
C ASP A 255 18.83 -13.37 6.50
N LEU A 256 19.70 -13.35 5.49
CA LEU A 256 19.32 -13.31 4.07
C LEU A 256 19.70 -14.65 3.43
N SER A 257 18.71 -15.49 3.14
CA SER A 257 18.91 -16.80 2.51
C SER A 257 18.23 -16.87 1.14
N ALA A 258 18.99 -17.15 0.09
CA ALA A 258 18.47 -17.30 -1.26
C ALA A 258 18.80 -18.70 -1.82
N GLY A 259 17.82 -19.35 -2.44
CA GLY A 259 18.05 -20.64 -3.13
C GLY A 259 18.87 -20.50 -4.42
N GLN A 260 19.07 -19.27 -4.90
CA GLN A 260 19.89 -18.93 -6.05
C GLN A 260 20.83 -17.79 -5.68
N ASN A 261 20.49 -16.55 -6.06
CA ASN A 261 21.39 -15.40 -5.94
C ASN A 261 20.87 -14.40 -4.91
N ILE A 262 21.80 -13.73 -4.23
CA ILE A 262 21.56 -12.44 -3.57
C ILE A 262 22.19 -11.38 -4.47
N THR A 263 21.38 -10.49 -5.02
CA THR A 263 21.82 -9.38 -5.87
C THR A 263 21.57 -8.06 -5.17
N ALA A 264 22.61 -7.24 -5.01
CA ALA A 264 22.51 -5.90 -4.44
C ALA A 264 23.05 -4.89 -5.44
N THR A 265 22.21 -3.91 -5.78
CA THR A 265 22.54 -2.81 -6.69
C THR A 265 22.06 -1.51 -6.05
N ALA A 266 22.91 -0.50 -6.06
CA ALA A 266 22.61 0.83 -5.53
C ALA A 266 23.04 1.90 -6.53
N GLU A 267 22.31 3.01 -6.58
CA GLU A 267 22.62 4.13 -7.47
C GLU A 267 23.91 4.86 -7.04
N ASP A 268 24.05 5.10 -5.73
CA ASP A 268 25.20 5.81 -5.17
C ASP A 268 26.29 4.86 -4.67
N GLY A 269 25.94 3.90 -3.82
CA GLY A 269 26.92 2.94 -3.31
C GLY A 269 26.35 1.90 -2.35
N ILE A 270 27.14 0.85 -2.12
CA ILE A 270 26.84 -0.20 -1.15
C ILE A 270 27.83 -0.06 0.01
N SER A 271 27.31 0.09 1.22
CA SER A 271 28.13 0.13 2.45
C SER A 271 27.83 -1.09 3.30
N MET A 272 28.89 -1.82 3.67
CA MET A 272 28.81 -2.99 4.56
C MET A 272 29.75 -2.76 5.74
N PHE A 273 29.22 -2.77 6.96
CA PHE A 273 29.99 -2.47 8.15
C PHE A 273 29.64 -3.43 9.29
N ALA A 274 30.67 -4.10 9.81
CA ALA A 274 30.61 -4.89 11.03
C ALA A 274 31.35 -4.13 12.13
N ASN A 275 30.62 -3.66 13.15
CA ASN A 275 31.18 -2.78 14.18
C ASN A 275 32.00 -3.53 15.25
N GLN A 276 31.57 -4.74 15.62
CA GLN A 276 32.14 -5.49 16.75
C GLN A 276 32.88 -6.77 16.35
N ALA A 277 32.64 -7.27 15.14
CA ALA A 277 33.10 -8.58 14.71
C ALA A 277 33.53 -8.55 13.23
N ASP A 278 33.81 -9.73 12.68
CA ASP A 278 34.41 -9.86 11.35
C ASP A 278 33.43 -9.59 10.21
N LEU A 279 33.96 -9.07 9.10
CA LEU A 279 33.32 -9.13 7.79
C LEU A 279 33.86 -10.35 7.03
N GLN A 280 32.98 -11.25 6.59
CA GLN A 280 33.38 -12.44 5.83
C GLN A 280 32.79 -12.41 4.41
N LEU A 281 33.66 -12.41 3.41
CA LEU A 281 33.31 -12.51 1.99
C LEU A 281 34.00 -13.75 1.40
N LYS A 282 33.25 -14.85 1.25
CA LYS A 282 33.79 -16.15 0.84
C LYS A 282 32.93 -16.76 -0.27
N ALA A 283 33.57 -17.22 -1.34
CA ALA A 283 32.93 -18.07 -2.35
C ALA A 283 33.40 -19.52 -2.14
N GLY A 284 32.48 -20.42 -1.78
CA GLY A 284 32.83 -21.85 -1.60
C GLY A 284 33.21 -22.54 -2.91
N LYS A 285 32.68 -22.04 -4.02
CA LYS A 285 33.03 -22.39 -5.41
C LYS A 285 32.89 -21.15 -6.28
N GLY A 286 33.55 -21.14 -7.42
CA GLY A 286 33.52 -20.00 -8.35
C GLY A 286 34.55 -18.92 -8.01
N LYS A 287 34.49 -17.81 -8.75
CA LYS A 287 35.43 -16.69 -8.65
C LYS A 287 34.95 -15.62 -7.67
N VAL A 288 35.90 -14.93 -7.03
CA VAL A 288 35.66 -13.67 -6.34
C VAL A 288 36.29 -12.56 -7.18
N GLU A 289 35.49 -11.56 -7.54
CA GLU A 289 35.91 -10.41 -8.34
C GLU A 289 35.67 -9.13 -7.55
N LEU A 290 36.72 -8.31 -7.38
CA LEU A 290 36.66 -7.00 -6.74
C LEU A 290 37.16 -5.95 -7.72
N HIS A 291 36.27 -5.06 -8.17
CA HIS A 291 36.57 -4.09 -9.22
C HIS A 291 36.20 -2.68 -8.75
N ALA A 292 37.14 -1.74 -8.86
CA ALA A 292 36.87 -0.31 -8.79
C ALA A 292 37.03 0.28 -10.19
N GLN A 293 35.92 0.35 -10.95
CA GLN A 293 35.96 0.61 -12.40
C GLN A 293 36.28 2.06 -12.77
N GLY A 294 35.92 3.01 -11.91
CA GLY A 294 36.15 4.45 -12.12
C GLY A 294 36.93 5.11 -11.00
N ASN A 295 37.50 4.35 -10.06
CA ASN A 295 38.22 4.90 -8.91
C ASN A 295 39.20 3.88 -8.31
N SER A 296 39.85 4.22 -7.20
CA SER A 296 40.81 3.39 -6.50
C SER A 296 40.17 2.20 -5.76
N LEU A 297 40.91 1.09 -5.72
CA LEU A 297 40.68 -0.01 -4.79
C LEU A 297 41.66 0.13 -3.62
N HIS A 298 41.16 0.34 -2.40
CA HIS A 298 41.97 0.52 -1.20
C HIS A 298 41.73 -0.62 -0.20
N ALA A 299 42.81 -1.30 0.19
CA ALA A 299 42.80 -2.35 1.21
C ALA A 299 43.76 -1.98 2.34
N LEU A 300 43.22 -1.81 3.54
CA LEU A 300 43.95 -1.38 4.73
C LEU A 300 43.68 -2.34 5.88
N ALA A 301 44.74 -2.76 6.58
CA ALA A 301 44.64 -3.49 7.83
C ALA A 301 45.55 -2.84 8.87
N LYS A 302 45.12 -2.83 10.14
CA LYS A 302 45.96 -2.40 11.27
C LYS A 302 47.09 -3.40 11.55
N THR A 303 46.83 -4.67 11.24
CA THR A 303 47.76 -5.80 11.38
C THR A 303 48.15 -6.29 9.99
N ASP A 304 48.34 -7.59 9.84
CA ASP A 304 48.82 -8.17 8.59
C ASP A 304 47.80 -8.09 7.44
N ILE A 305 48.31 -7.88 6.23
CA ILE A 305 47.63 -8.18 4.96
C ILE A 305 48.31 -9.41 4.37
N LYS A 306 47.55 -10.48 4.09
CA LYS A 306 48.04 -11.71 3.45
C LYS A 306 47.41 -11.90 2.07
N ILE A 307 48.25 -12.08 1.06
CA ILE A 307 47.85 -12.36 -0.33
C ILE A 307 48.50 -13.68 -0.73
N GLU A 308 47.69 -14.74 -0.83
CA GLU A 308 48.18 -16.11 -1.01
C GLU A 308 47.45 -16.81 -2.15
N SER A 309 48.20 -17.56 -2.97
CA SER A 309 47.66 -18.46 -3.99
C SER A 309 48.18 -19.86 -3.71
N LEU A 310 47.29 -20.75 -3.26
CA LEU A 310 47.69 -22.08 -2.76
C LEU A 310 48.19 -23.01 -3.88
N ASN A 311 47.54 -22.97 -5.04
CA ASN A 311 47.82 -23.86 -6.17
C ASN A 311 47.99 -23.09 -7.50
N GLY A 312 48.16 -21.77 -7.43
CA GLY A 312 48.16 -20.89 -8.60
C GLY A 312 49.30 -19.87 -8.57
N ARG A 313 49.07 -18.73 -9.24
CA ARG A 313 50.00 -17.60 -9.28
C ARG A 313 49.40 -16.37 -8.60
N VAL A 314 50.25 -15.49 -8.11
CA VAL A 314 49.91 -14.11 -7.74
C VAL A 314 50.46 -13.21 -8.84
N GLU A 315 49.61 -12.40 -9.45
CA GLU A 315 49.96 -11.48 -10.53
C GLU A 315 49.59 -10.07 -10.09
N ILE A 316 50.56 -9.16 -10.08
CA ILE A 316 50.37 -7.75 -9.74
C ILE A 316 50.93 -6.93 -10.88
N THR A 317 50.05 -6.20 -11.56
CA THR A 317 50.38 -5.43 -12.75
C THR A 317 49.89 -4.00 -12.57
N ALA A 318 50.75 -3.04 -12.92
CA ALA A 318 50.41 -1.63 -12.98
C ALA A 318 50.90 -1.06 -14.31
N PRO A 319 50.06 -0.33 -15.07
CA PRO A 319 50.47 0.25 -16.35
C PRO A 319 51.46 1.41 -16.18
N ASP A 320 51.33 2.19 -15.09
CA ASP A 320 52.13 3.39 -14.86
C ASP A 320 53.29 3.14 -13.88
N GLU A 321 53.00 2.65 -12.67
CA GLU A 321 53.99 2.53 -11.60
C GLU A 321 53.58 1.49 -10.55
N LEU A 322 54.52 0.63 -10.15
CA LEU A 322 54.35 -0.31 -9.04
C LEU A 322 55.40 -0.04 -7.96
N VAL A 323 54.96 0.16 -6.72
CA VAL A 323 55.83 0.42 -5.56
C VAL A 323 55.54 -0.56 -4.44
N LEU A 324 56.57 -1.27 -3.99
CA LEU A 324 56.57 -2.07 -2.77
C LEU A 324 57.47 -1.35 -1.76
N SER A 325 56.95 -1.00 -0.58
CA SER A 325 57.73 -0.26 0.43
C SER A 325 57.56 -0.87 1.83
N CYS A 326 58.64 -0.89 2.61
CA CYS A 326 58.66 -1.39 3.97
C CYS A 326 59.80 -0.75 4.76
N GLY A 327 59.50 -0.01 5.84
CA GLY A 327 60.51 0.58 6.73
C GLY A 327 61.54 1.49 6.05
N GLY A 328 61.16 2.14 4.94
CA GLY A 328 62.05 2.97 4.11
C GLY A 328 62.79 2.24 3.00
N ALA A 329 62.82 0.90 3.00
CA ALA A 329 63.27 0.13 1.83
C ALA A 329 62.14 0.02 0.80
N TYR A 330 62.48 -0.04 -0.49
CA TYR A 330 61.50 -0.16 -1.56
C TYR A 330 62.01 -0.90 -2.81
N ILE A 331 61.06 -1.41 -3.58
CA ILE A 331 61.22 -1.86 -4.96
C ILE A 331 60.21 -1.08 -5.79
N ARG A 332 60.67 -0.44 -6.86
CA ARG A 332 59.83 0.39 -7.74
C ARG A 332 60.04 -0.02 -9.19
N LEU A 333 58.95 -0.23 -9.91
CA LEU A 333 58.92 -0.53 -11.35
C LEU A 333 58.20 0.61 -12.06
N LYS A 334 58.88 1.30 -12.97
CA LYS A 334 58.35 2.43 -13.72
C LYS A 334 59.13 2.66 -15.02
N ASP A 335 58.44 2.99 -16.12
CA ASP A 335 59.06 3.36 -17.41
C ASP A 335 60.07 2.31 -17.96
N GLY A 336 59.92 1.04 -17.57
CA GLY A 336 60.84 -0.05 -17.92
C GLY A 336 62.04 -0.22 -16.97
N ASP A 337 62.21 0.69 -16.01
CA ASP A 337 63.26 0.64 -14.99
C ASP A 337 62.83 -0.13 -13.74
N ILE A 338 63.80 -0.78 -13.09
CA ILE A 338 63.66 -1.40 -11.77
C ILE A 338 64.60 -0.67 -10.81
N GLU A 339 64.01 0.02 -9.82
CA GLU A 339 64.73 0.75 -8.78
C GLU A 339 64.62 0.01 -7.45
N VAL A 340 65.77 -0.38 -6.87
CA VAL A 340 65.86 -1.05 -5.58
C VAL A 340 66.63 -0.16 -4.62
N GLY A 341 65.93 0.43 -3.65
CA GLY A 341 66.51 1.37 -2.69
C GLY A 341 66.32 0.92 -1.25
N ALA A 342 67.32 1.14 -0.40
CA ALA A 342 67.22 0.91 1.03
C ALA A 342 68.16 1.86 1.81
N PRO A 343 67.75 2.37 2.98
CA PRO A 343 68.63 3.16 3.85
C PRO A 343 69.71 2.32 4.54
N GLY A 344 69.53 1.00 4.59
CA GLY A 344 70.50 0.04 5.10
C GLY A 344 71.28 -0.67 3.98
N ASN A 345 71.55 -1.96 4.17
CA ASN A 345 72.27 -2.78 3.20
C ASN A 345 71.31 -3.53 2.26
N LEU A 346 71.68 -3.67 0.99
CA LEU A 346 71.08 -4.62 0.06
C LEU A 346 71.85 -5.95 0.10
N TYR A 347 71.21 -7.03 0.56
CA TYR A 347 71.80 -8.36 0.58
C TYR A 347 71.31 -9.21 -0.60
N LEU A 348 72.22 -9.61 -1.50
CA LEU A 348 71.94 -10.56 -2.58
C LEU A 348 72.60 -11.90 -2.26
N LYS A 349 71.81 -12.87 -1.76
CA LYS A 349 72.29 -14.22 -1.40
C LYS A 349 72.00 -15.21 -2.52
N THR A 350 72.89 -15.29 -3.51
CA THR A 350 72.77 -16.16 -4.69
C THR A 350 74.13 -16.76 -5.07
N THR A 351 74.13 -17.87 -5.82
CA THR A 351 75.35 -18.45 -6.39
C THR A 351 75.89 -17.62 -7.56
N HIS A 352 75.02 -16.99 -8.35
CA HIS A 352 75.42 -16.15 -9.50
C HIS A 352 74.47 -14.96 -9.68
N VAL A 353 75.03 -13.83 -10.15
CA VAL A 353 74.29 -12.70 -10.72
C VAL A 353 74.81 -12.51 -12.14
N GLN A 354 73.94 -12.65 -13.14
CA GLN A 354 74.30 -12.50 -14.56
C GLN A 354 73.54 -11.35 -15.18
N LYS A 355 74.26 -10.43 -15.83
CA LYS A 355 73.69 -9.34 -16.61
C LYS A 355 73.62 -9.77 -18.08
N ILE A 356 72.43 -10.18 -18.52
CA ILE A 356 72.10 -10.51 -19.92
C ILE A 356 71.28 -9.36 -20.54
N GLY A 357 71.18 -9.32 -21.88
CA GLY A 357 70.52 -8.24 -22.62
C GLY A 357 69.07 -7.97 -22.19
N ALA A 358 68.55 -6.80 -22.55
CA ALA A 358 67.20 -6.37 -22.16
C ALA A 358 66.11 -7.31 -22.72
N ALA A 359 65.03 -7.47 -21.97
CA ALA A 359 63.83 -8.22 -22.35
C ALA A 359 62.58 -7.41 -21.96
N SER A 360 61.43 -7.74 -22.54
CA SER A 360 60.15 -7.12 -22.20
C SER A 360 59.05 -8.18 -22.09
N LEU A 361 58.06 -7.90 -21.24
CA LEU A 361 56.84 -8.69 -21.10
C LEU A 361 55.65 -7.73 -21.25
N SER A 362 54.72 -8.05 -22.16
CA SER A 362 53.50 -7.27 -22.37
C SER A 362 52.29 -8.12 -21.98
N THR A 363 51.51 -7.64 -21.02
CA THR A 363 50.24 -8.24 -20.61
C THR A 363 49.11 -7.31 -21.07
N PRO A 364 48.13 -7.79 -21.86
CA PRO A 364 47.02 -6.96 -22.31
C PRO A 364 46.21 -6.40 -21.14
N ALA A 365 45.82 -5.12 -21.20
CA ALA A 365 44.88 -4.53 -20.24
C ALA A 365 43.50 -5.21 -20.37
N THR A 366 42.86 -5.50 -19.23
CA THR A 366 41.48 -6.02 -19.23
C THR A 366 40.51 -4.85 -19.46
N PRO A 367 39.70 -4.84 -20.53
CA PRO A 367 38.77 -3.75 -20.78
C PRO A 367 37.64 -3.73 -19.74
N VAL A 368 37.30 -2.55 -19.24
CA VAL A 368 36.20 -2.33 -18.31
C VAL A 368 35.00 -1.78 -19.09
N PRO A 369 33.86 -2.50 -19.19
CA PRO A 369 32.66 -2.00 -19.87
C PRO A 369 32.07 -0.80 -19.13
N ALA A 370 31.68 0.26 -19.84
CA ALA A 370 30.97 1.40 -19.26
C ALA A 370 29.45 1.22 -19.38
N GLY A 371 28.72 1.46 -18.29
CA GLY A 371 27.25 1.61 -18.31
C GLY A 371 26.84 3.08 -18.43
N TYR A 372 25.67 3.35 -19.00
CA TYR A 372 25.12 4.70 -19.14
C TYR A 372 23.96 4.91 -18.19
N SER A 373 23.79 6.12 -17.68
CA SER A 373 22.68 6.46 -16.78
C SER A 373 22.26 7.92 -16.87
N GLY A 374 20.98 8.22 -16.66
CA GLY A 374 20.46 9.59 -16.64
C GLY A 374 19.24 9.75 -15.72
N SER A 375 19.10 10.91 -15.11
CA SER A 375 17.97 11.32 -14.26
C SER A 375 17.60 12.76 -14.60
N TYR A 376 16.37 13.17 -14.32
CA TYR A 376 15.90 14.53 -14.60
C TYR A 376 15.35 15.19 -13.35
N LEU A 377 15.55 16.50 -13.25
CA LEU A 377 14.88 17.36 -12.27
C LEU A 377 13.62 17.94 -12.92
N LEU A 378 12.44 17.51 -12.47
CA LEU A 378 11.18 18.06 -12.93
C LEU A 378 10.95 19.41 -12.27
N LYS A 379 10.64 20.41 -13.10
CA LYS A 379 10.33 21.77 -12.67
C LYS A 379 9.02 22.24 -13.28
N ASP A 380 8.30 23.05 -12.54
CA ASP A 380 7.11 23.72 -13.04
C ASP A 380 7.44 24.88 -13.97
N LYS A 381 6.40 25.59 -14.46
CA LYS A 381 6.56 26.76 -15.34
C LYS A 381 7.29 27.94 -14.67
N THR A 382 7.35 27.96 -13.33
CA THR A 382 8.05 28.98 -12.54
C THR A 382 9.48 28.58 -12.17
N GLN A 383 9.98 27.45 -12.69
CA GLN A 383 11.29 26.86 -12.39
C GLN A 383 11.42 26.27 -10.96
N ALA A 384 10.31 26.10 -10.23
CA ALA A 384 10.32 25.44 -8.93
C ALA A 384 10.37 23.91 -9.09
N PRO A 385 11.12 23.17 -8.25
CA PRO A 385 11.12 21.71 -8.26
C PRO A 385 9.71 21.15 -8.02
N MET A 386 9.39 20.06 -8.71
CA MET A 386 8.09 19.39 -8.59
C MET A 386 8.22 18.08 -7.80
N PRO A 387 8.15 18.11 -6.46
CA PRO A 387 8.24 16.90 -5.65
C PRO A 387 7.00 16.01 -5.81
N PHE A 388 7.17 14.72 -5.56
CA PHE A 388 6.09 13.72 -5.53
C PHE A 388 5.19 13.69 -6.79
N THR A 389 5.76 14.04 -7.95
CA THR A 389 5.06 14.15 -9.23
C THR A 389 5.24 12.87 -10.04
N ARG A 390 4.13 12.33 -10.58
CA ARG A 390 4.15 11.12 -11.41
C ARG A 390 4.75 11.41 -12.78
N TYR A 391 5.65 10.53 -13.20
CA TYR A 391 6.29 10.62 -14.51
C TYR A 391 6.42 9.24 -15.15
N GLN A 392 6.67 9.26 -16.45
CA GLN A 392 7.06 8.13 -17.26
C GLN A 392 8.33 8.49 -18.03
N VAL A 393 9.36 7.66 -17.95
CA VAL A 393 10.56 7.73 -18.79
C VAL A 393 10.51 6.59 -19.79
N THR A 394 10.69 6.90 -21.08
CA THR A 394 10.82 5.92 -22.15
C THR A 394 12.24 5.98 -22.71
N THR A 395 12.96 4.86 -22.71
CA THR A 395 14.29 4.77 -23.32
C THR A 395 14.21 4.75 -24.84
N GLN A 396 15.31 5.03 -25.53
CA GLN A 396 15.39 4.87 -26.99
C GLN A 396 15.09 3.43 -27.46
N GLN A 397 15.35 2.42 -26.62
CA GLN A 397 14.98 1.03 -26.90
C GLN A 397 13.49 0.71 -26.66
N GLY A 398 12.71 1.68 -26.17
CA GLY A 398 11.27 1.54 -25.93
C GLY A 398 10.91 1.00 -24.54
N GLU A 399 11.86 0.86 -23.62
CA GLU A 399 11.56 0.47 -22.23
C GLU A 399 10.92 1.63 -21.48
N VAL A 400 9.86 1.33 -20.71
CA VAL A 400 9.06 2.33 -20.01
C VAL A 400 9.21 2.19 -18.50
N PHE A 401 9.75 3.22 -17.86
CA PHE A 401 9.90 3.34 -16.41
C PHE A 401 8.90 4.35 -15.87
N LYS A 402 7.99 3.92 -15.00
CA LYS A 402 7.04 4.81 -14.32
C LYS A 402 7.53 5.07 -12.91
N GLY A 403 7.44 6.31 -12.45
CA GLY A 403 7.87 6.67 -11.10
C GLY A 403 7.19 7.92 -10.57
N VAL A 404 7.57 8.29 -9.36
CA VAL A 404 7.16 9.50 -8.66
C VAL A 404 8.44 10.23 -8.27
N THR A 405 8.51 11.53 -8.49
CA THR A 405 9.72 12.29 -8.14
C THR A 405 9.94 12.32 -6.64
N ASP A 406 11.21 12.42 -6.23
CA ASP A 406 11.58 12.59 -4.82
C ASP A 406 11.17 13.97 -4.26
N LYS A 407 11.52 14.23 -3.00
CA LYS A 407 11.26 15.51 -2.32
C LYS A 407 11.92 16.73 -2.99
N ASP A 408 12.93 16.52 -3.82
CA ASP A 408 13.67 17.54 -4.53
C ASP A 408 13.22 17.64 -6.00
N GLY A 409 12.19 16.90 -6.40
CA GLY A 409 11.63 16.89 -7.75
C GLY A 409 12.43 16.07 -8.77
N ARG A 410 13.35 15.20 -8.34
CA ARG A 410 14.14 14.36 -9.24
C ARG A 410 13.42 13.05 -9.58
N THR A 411 13.52 12.63 -10.84
CA THR A 411 13.15 11.27 -11.26
C THR A 411 14.20 10.27 -10.76
N MET A 412 13.80 9.01 -10.64
CA MET A 412 14.76 7.90 -10.56
C MET A 412 15.75 7.96 -11.73
N LYS A 413 16.98 7.49 -11.50
CA LYS A 413 17.97 7.35 -12.55
C LYS A 413 17.67 6.10 -13.38
N VAL A 414 17.64 6.25 -14.70
CA VAL A 414 17.43 5.17 -15.67
C VAL A 414 18.80 4.74 -16.19
N HIS A 415 19.08 3.44 -16.16
CA HIS A 415 20.34 2.85 -16.60
C HIS A 415 20.17 2.09 -17.92
N THR A 416 21.07 2.27 -18.87
CA THR A 416 21.06 1.60 -20.18
C THR A 416 22.46 1.06 -20.54
N LEU A 417 22.47 -0.01 -21.35
CA LEU A 417 23.71 -0.61 -21.87
C LEU A 417 24.37 0.24 -22.97
N LEU A 418 23.58 1.03 -23.69
CA LEU A 418 24.02 1.91 -24.77
C LEU A 418 23.53 3.34 -24.50
N PRO A 419 24.29 4.37 -24.92
CA PRO A 419 23.82 5.74 -24.83
C PRO A 419 22.59 5.90 -25.74
N GLY A 420 21.59 6.63 -25.26
CA GLY A 420 20.38 6.91 -26.01
C GLY A 420 19.53 7.98 -25.36
N GLU A 421 18.63 8.58 -26.12
CA GLU A 421 17.72 9.61 -25.60
C GLU A 421 16.70 9.00 -24.63
N LEU A 422 16.43 9.72 -23.54
CA LEU A 422 15.34 9.44 -22.61
C LEU A 422 14.21 10.42 -22.90
N ARG A 423 13.02 9.90 -23.22
CA ARG A 423 11.81 10.71 -23.34
C ARG A 423 11.10 10.71 -22.00
N ILE A 424 10.92 11.88 -21.40
CA ILE A 424 10.12 12.02 -20.18
C ILE A 424 8.78 12.63 -20.52
N GLU A 425 7.75 11.95 -20.04
CA GLU A 425 6.38 12.43 -20.06
C GLU A 425 5.95 12.62 -18.62
N MET A 426 5.61 13.86 -18.28
CA MET A 426 4.79 14.09 -17.10
C MET A 426 3.45 13.43 -17.37
N LEU A 427 3.03 12.55 -16.48
CA LEU A 427 1.70 12.01 -16.56
C LEU A 427 0.78 13.13 -16.07
N ASN A 428 0.32 13.96 -17.01
CA ASN A 428 -0.57 15.08 -16.71
C ASN A 428 -1.77 14.56 -15.93
N SER A 429 -2.02 15.18 -14.78
CA SER A 429 -3.40 15.32 -14.34
C SER A 429 -4.10 16.19 -15.36
N GLU A 430 -5.05 15.63 -16.10
CA GLU A 430 -6.00 16.45 -16.83
C GLU A 430 -6.88 17.19 -15.81
N ASN A 431 -7.39 18.38 -16.20
CA ASN A 431 -8.47 19.02 -15.46
C ASN A 431 -9.67 18.07 -15.55
N TRP A 432 -9.90 17.35 -14.47
CA TRP A 432 -10.85 16.26 -14.42
C TRP A 432 -12.27 16.82 -14.32
N ILE A 433 -12.46 17.85 -13.48
CA ILE A 433 -13.74 18.47 -13.19
C ILE A 433 -13.57 19.99 -13.05
N SER A 434 -14.54 20.74 -13.57
CA SER A 434 -14.62 22.19 -13.36
C SER A 434 -16.01 22.58 -12.87
N PHE A 435 -16.05 23.47 -11.89
CA PHE A 435 -17.28 24.07 -11.38
C PHE A 435 -17.29 25.55 -11.73
N SER A 436 -18.39 26.03 -12.30
CA SER A 436 -18.61 27.45 -12.55
C SER A 436 -19.64 27.99 -11.57
N ALA A 437 -19.30 29.06 -10.86
CA ALA A 437 -20.23 29.74 -9.99
C ALA A 437 -21.11 30.73 -10.80
N PRO A 438 -22.30 31.11 -10.28
CA PRO A 438 -23.17 32.05 -10.95
C PRO A 438 -22.46 33.39 -11.24
N PRO A 439 -22.62 33.98 -12.43
CA PRO A 439 -21.89 35.19 -12.83
C PRO A 439 -22.34 36.45 -12.06
N GLU A 440 -23.47 36.40 -11.35
CA GLU A 440 -24.04 37.54 -10.63
C GLU A 440 -23.28 37.91 -9.35
N ILE A 441 -22.40 37.04 -8.86
CA ILE A 441 -21.60 37.22 -7.64
C ILE A 441 -20.13 36.95 -7.98
N ASN A 442 -19.20 37.80 -7.56
CA ASN A 442 -17.78 37.58 -7.79
C ASN A 442 -17.23 36.56 -6.79
N TYR A 443 -16.81 35.40 -7.28
CA TYR A 443 -16.19 34.34 -6.48
C TYR A 443 -14.68 34.29 -6.68
N GLN A 444 -14.09 35.15 -7.52
CA GLN A 444 -12.64 35.17 -7.74
C GLN A 444 -11.90 35.27 -6.39
N GLY A 445 -10.99 34.33 -6.15
CA GLY A 445 -10.24 34.28 -4.89
C GLY A 445 -10.87 33.44 -3.78
N VAL A 446 -12.10 32.97 -3.96
CA VAL A 446 -12.78 32.12 -2.98
C VAL A 446 -12.23 30.69 -3.09
N LYS A 447 -11.78 30.15 -1.95
CA LYS A 447 -11.27 28.78 -1.84
C LYS A 447 -12.38 27.75 -1.81
N CYS A 448 -12.12 26.61 -2.40
CA CYS A 448 -13.06 25.50 -2.48
C CYS A 448 -12.33 24.15 -2.46
N THR A 449 -13.07 23.09 -2.17
CA THR A 449 -12.55 21.73 -2.11
C THR A 449 -13.48 20.76 -2.82
N ALA A 450 -12.95 19.88 -3.67
CA ALA A 450 -13.64 18.79 -4.34
C ALA A 450 -13.16 17.45 -3.78
N THR A 451 -14.06 16.64 -3.21
CA THR A 451 -13.78 15.27 -2.79
C THR A 451 -14.16 14.31 -3.90
N MET A 452 -13.24 13.43 -4.28
CA MET A 452 -13.37 12.44 -5.33
C MET A 452 -13.93 11.11 -4.80
N ASP A 453 -14.51 10.29 -5.68
CA ASP A 453 -15.06 8.96 -5.39
C ASP A 453 -14.01 7.94 -4.89
N ASP A 454 -12.73 8.19 -5.17
CA ASP A 454 -11.60 7.43 -4.61
C ASP A 454 -11.14 7.94 -3.22
N GLY A 455 -11.75 9.03 -2.73
CA GLY A 455 -11.48 9.67 -1.45
C GLY A 455 -10.46 10.80 -1.48
N ALA A 456 -9.88 11.14 -2.64
CA ALA A 456 -8.97 12.29 -2.75
C ALA A 456 -9.71 13.61 -2.54
N VAL A 457 -9.14 14.52 -1.74
CA VAL A 457 -9.68 15.89 -1.56
C VAL A 457 -8.77 16.86 -2.29
N LEU A 458 -9.32 17.51 -3.31
CA LEU A 458 -8.64 18.46 -4.17
C LEU A 458 -9.02 19.87 -3.73
N GLN A 459 -8.04 20.73 -3.48
CA GLN A 459 -8.28 22.13 -3.14
C GLN A 459 -8.15 22.99 -4.39
N GLY A 460 -9.00 24.00 -4.52
CA GLY A 460 -9.06 24.90 -5.66
C GLY A 460 -9.48 26.30 -5.23
N GLU A 461 -9.38 27.23 -6.17
CA GLU A 461 -9.78 28.62 -6.01
C GLU A 461 -10.49 29.04 -7.30
N PHE A 462 -11.53 29.85 -7.17
CA PHE A 462 -12.24 30.39 -8.33
C PHE A 462 -11.39 31.45 -9.04
N ASP A 463 -11.28 31.32 -10.35
CA ASP A 463 -10.55 32.25 -11.22
C ASP A 463 -11.36 33.51 -11.56
N SER A 464 -10.80 34.39 -12.41
CA SER A 464 -11.46 35.62 -12.88
C SER A 464 -12.70 35.37 -13.74
N GLU A 465 -12.95 34.14 -14.16
CA GLU A 465 -14.15 33.73 -14.88
C GLU A 465 -15.16 33.02 -13.95
N ASN A 466 -14.98 33.11 -12.62
CA ASN A 466 -15.76 32.38 -11.63
C ASN A 466 -15.75 30.86 -11.85
N LYS A 467 -14.62 30.31 -12.32
CA LYS A 467 -14.43 28.87 -12.52
C LYS A 467 -13.38 28.31 -11.58
N ALA A 468 -13.70 27.19 -10.93
CA ALA A 468 -12.77 26.39 -10.15
C ALA A 468 -12.51 25.08 -10.89
N SER A 469 -11.26 24.85 -11.28
CA SER A 469 -10.85 23.63 -12.01
C SER A 469 -9.99 22.74 -11.12
N PHE A 470 -10.28 21.44 -11.13
CA PHE A 470 -9.65 20.45 -10.26
C PHE A 470 -8.90 19.41 -11.08
N TYR A 471 -7.67 19.17 -10.65
CA TYR A 471 -6.78 18.15 -11.20
C TYR A 471 -6.88 16.89 -10.33
N ALA A 472 -7.46 15.81 -10.86
CA ALA A 472 -7.58 14.52 -10.17
C ALA A 472 -6.61 13.49 -10.77
N PHE A 473 -5.92 12.73 -9.91
CA PHE A 473 -4.92 11.72 -10.32
C PHE A 473 -5.46 10.28 -10.31
N SER A 474 -6.64 10.10 -9.71
CA SER A 474 -7.49 8.91 -9.68
C SER A 474 -8.89 9.34 -9.24
N GLY A 475 -9.88 8.47 -9.45
CA GLY A 475 -11.30 8.76 -9.21
C GLY A 475 -12.07 9.10 -10.48
N GLY A 476 -13.26 8.51 -10.64
CA GLY A 476 -14.15 8.65 -11.80
C GLY A 476 -15.23 9.72 -11.65
N ALA A 477 -15.38 10.34 -10.46
CA ALA A 477 -16.37 11.38 -10.21
C ALA A 477 -16.02 12.22 -8.97
N CYS A 478 -16.39 13.51 -8.98
CA CYS A 478 -16.46 14.30 -7.76
C CYS A 478 -17.73 13.91 -7.00
N VAL A 479 -17.60 13.55 -5.73
CA VAL A 479 -18.71 13.16 -4.85
C VAL A 479 -19.09 14.24 -3.85
N LYS A 480 -18.25 15.26 -3.65
CA LYS A 480 -18.54 16.39 -2.76
C LYS A 480 -17.80 17.64 -3.20
N PHE A 481 -18.48 18.77 -3.29
CA PHE A 481 -17.87 20.07 -3.55
C PHE A 481 -18.24 21.05 -2.44
N GLU A 482 -17.24 21.70 -1.85
CA GLU A 482 -17.41 22.63 -0.74
C GLU A 482 -16.67 23.94 -1.03
N ILE A 483 -17.23 25.05 -0.57
CA ILE A 483 -16.65 26.39 -0.72
C ILE A 483 -16.39 26.88 0.70
N GLU A 484 -15.20 27.43 0.98
CA GLU A 484 -14.94 28.04 2.29
C GLU A 484 -15.88 29.22 2.51
N SER A 485 -16.42 29.33 3.72
CA SER A 485 -17.50 30.26 4.06
C SER A 485 -17.21 31.70 3.59
N LEU A 486 -18.17 32.29 2.89
CA LEU A 486 -18.17 33.68 2.42
C LEU A 486 -18.45 34.70 3.54
N ASP A 487 -18.18 34.36 4.80
CA ASP A 487 -18.47 35.21 5.97
C ASP A 487 -17.59 36.48 6.08
N GLN A 488 -16.68 36.73 5.12
CA GLN A 488 -15.87 37.95 5.09
C GLN A 488 -16.40 39.07 4.17
N TYR A 489 -17.55 38.90 3.50
CA TYR A 489 -18.17 39.97 2.73
C TYR A 489 -19.60 40.23 3.21
N THR A 490 -19.71 40.96 4.32
CA THR A 490 -20.97 41.52 4.84
C THR A 490 -21.49 42.62 3.91
N ASP A 491 -22.19 42.23 2.86
CA ASP A 491 -23.34 42.95 2.30
C ASP A 491 -23.91 42.14 1.14
N MET A 492 -24.89 41.25 1.39
CA MET A 492 -25.95 40.94 0.41
C MET A 492 -27.21 40.33 1.06
N PRO A 493 -28.42 40.59 0.49
CA PRO A 493 -29.70 40.30 1.11
C PRO A 493 -30.18 38.86 0.89
N SER A 494 -31.17 38.47 1.70
CA SER A 494 -31.77 37.13 1.83
C SER A 494 -31.98 36.36 0.51
N GLY A 495 -31.08 35.41 0.26
CA GLY A 495 -31.20 34.41 -0.82
C GLY A 495 -30.43 33.11 -0.57
N THR A 496 -29.88 32.92 0.64
CA THR A 496 -28.91 31.85 0.99
C THR A 496 -29.54 30.48 1.24
N ILE A 497 -30.59 30.13 0.50
CA ILE A 497 -31.15 28.76 0.45
C ILE A 497 -31.49 28.44 -1.01
N MET A 498 -30.50 28.46 -1.92
CA MET A 498 -30.72 27.96 -3.29
C MET A 498 -29.44 27.55 -4.06
N ILE A 499 -28.37 27.08 -3.39
CA ILE A 499 -27.20 26.49 -4.08
C ILE A 499 -26.88 25.10 -3.52
N LEU A 500 -27.91 24.25 -3.42
CA LEU A 500 -27.78 22.80 -3.25
C LEU A 500 -28.73 22.01 -4.18
N LYS A 501 -29.34 22.68 -5.17
CA LYS A 501 -30.35 22.05 -6.05
C LYS A 501 -30.20 22.28 -7.55
N LYS A 502 -29.03 22.75 -8.03
CA LYS A 502 -28.74 22.92 -9.46
C LYS A 502 -27.28 22.57 -9.83
N LEU A 503 -26.73 21.53 -9.21
CA LEU A 503 -25.51 20.87 -9.68
C LEU A 503 -25.79 19.37 -9.87
N GLU A 504 -26.91 19.07 -10.54
CA GLU A 504 -27.08 17.83 -11.31
C GLU A 504 -27.14 18.27 -12.78
N GLY A 505 -26.12 17.84 -13.53
CA GLY A 505 -25.86 18.17 -14.93
C GLY A 505 -24.45 17.73 -15.27
#